data_AF-A0A534Y792-F1
#
_entry.id   AF-A0A534Y792-F1
#
_cell.length_a   1.000
_cell.length_b   1.000
_cell.length_c   1.000
_cell.angle_alpha   90.00
_cell.angle_beta   90.00
_cell.angle_gamma   90.00
#
_symmetry.space_group_name_H-M   'P 1'
#
loop_
_entity.id
_entity.type
_entity.pdbx_description
1 polymer ?
#
loop_
_entity_poly.entity_id
_entity_poly.type
_entity_poly.pdbx_seq_one_letter_code
_entity_poly.pdbx_strand_id
1 'polypeptide(L)'
;MGRLLYAIPLFFLATGCPESLSASCPTGSVAAGNFNLGLALQPSSPQCRVIQTLDGGPADGDVAATPSTQAVTLCSGPDPADGGPIVYLAVQNRSLRQSPLAPDGNFTFTTTSTNVTGTVCNCPVDIQETITGVLAPATPGAFQLGPDGGLTPAVASVSGALVDALSVTTGGTGCLCNLPCNLTYQLTGTRQ
;
A
#
# COMPACT_ATOMS: atom_id res chain seq x y z
N MET A 1 -18.97 20.04 21.32
CA MET A 1 -18.05 21.17 21.03
C MET A 1 -16.64 20.70 21.38
N GLY A 2 -15.76 20.64 20.39
CA GLY A 2 -14.39 20.14 20.55
C GLY A 2 -13.75 19.91 19.19
N ARG A 3 -13.60 21.00 18.41
CA ARG A 3 -12.73 21.02 17.23
C ARG A 3 -11.28 20.91 17.71
N LEU A 4 -10.51 19.94 17.23
CA LEU A 4 -9.06 20.05 17.21
C LEU A 4 -8.59 20.16 15.75
N LEU A 5 -8.05 21.34 15.45
CA LEU A 5 -7.39 21.71 14.20
C LEU A 5 -5.86 21.62 14.40
N TYR A 6 -5.21 20.86 13.51
CA TYR A 6 -3.89 21.00 12.83
C TYR A 6 -2.66 21.61 13.51
N ALA A 7 -1.47 21.01 13.29
CA ALA A 7 -0.38 21.52 12.41
C ALA A 7 0.90 20.64 12.47
N ILE A 8 1.73 20.65 11.40
CA ILE A 8 3.23 20.54 11.31
C ILE A 8 3.67 19.76 10.01
N PRO A 9 4.64 20.24 9.19
CA PRO A 9 4.62 21.43 8.32
C PRO A 9 4.91 21.08 6.84
N LEU A 10 4.27 21.76 5.88
CA LEU A 10 4.72 21.77 4.47
C LEU A 10 5.74 22.91 4.28
N PHE A 11 7.03 22.59 4.20
CA PHE A 11 8.01 23.52 3.63
C PHE A 11 8.17 23.23 2.14
N PHE A 12 7.60 24.10 1.33
CA PHE A 12 7.81 24.20 -0.11
C PHE A 12 8.98 25.16 -0.38
N LEU A 13 10.02 24.72 -1.08
CA LEU A 13 10.87 25.57 -1.91
C LEU A 13 11.55 24.74 -3.01
N ALA A 14 10.92 24.67 -4.18
CA ALA A 14 11.58 24.76 -5.48
C ALA A 14 10.52 24.80 -6.60
N THR A 15 10.48 25.92 -7.31
CA THR A 15 9.81 26.09 -8.59
C THR A 15 10.52 25.25 -9.66
N GLY A 16 9.81 24.32 -10.30
CA GLY A 16 10.32 23.63 -11.49
C GLY A 16 9.53 22.38 -11.88
N CYS A 17 8.70 22.52 -12.92
CA CYS A 17 8.03 21.48 -13.73
C CYS A 17 6.96 20.59 -13.08
N PRO A 18 5.76 20.45 -13.71
CA PRO A 18 4.80 19.41 -13.36
C PRO A 18 5.26 18.11 -14.02
N GLU A 19 6.36 17.53 -13.55
CA GLU A 19 6.63 16.13 -13.81
C GLU A 19 6.01 15.34 -12.67
N SER A 20 5.05 14.49 -13.00
CA SER A 20 4.54 13.45 -12.12
C SER A 20 5.74 12.77 -11.44
N LEU A 21 5.91 13.00 -10.13
CA LEU A 21 7.02 12.45 -9.34
C LEU A 21 6.94 10.91 -9.37
N SER A 22 7.63 10.31 -10.34
CA SER A 22 7.80 8.88 -10.45
C SER A 22 8.90 8.42 -9.49
N ALA A 23 8.64 7.34 -8.76
CA ALA A 23 9.64 6.74 -7.89
C ALA A 23 10.68 6.01 -8.75
N SER A 24 11.96 6.12 -8.40
CA SER A 24 13.02 5.44 -9.15
C SER A 24 12.94 3.92 -8.98
N CYS A 25 13.00 3.20 -10.09
CA CYS A 25 13.04 1.75 -10.08
C CYS A 25 14.36 1.21 -9.50
N PRO A 26 14.34 0.06 -8.79
CA PRO A 26 15.55 -0.56 -8.26
C PRO A 26 16.50 -0.95 -9.38
N THR A 27 17.79 -1.08 -9.04
CA THR A 27 18.82 -1.53 -9.96
C THR A 27 18.46 -2.89 -10.55
N GLY A 28 18.63 -3.06 -11.87
CA GLY A 28 18.26 -4.29 -12.58
C GLY A 28 16.78 -4.39 -12.97
N SER A 29 16.00 -3.33 -12.76
CA SER A 29 14.61 -3.24 -13.19
C SER A 29 14.37 -1.97 -14.02
N VAL A 30 13.25 -1.96 -14.74
CA VAL A 30 12.80 -0.83 -15.57
C VAL A 30 11.36 -0.48 -15.25
N ALA A 31 10.96 0.76 -15.55
CA ALA A 31 9.60 1.21 -15.28
C ALA A 31 8.59 0.51 -16.22
N ALA A 32 7.61 -0.19 -15.63
CA ALA A 32 6.44 -0.74 -16.33
C ALA A 32 5.30 0.28 -16.44
N GLY A 33 5.33 1.35 -15.63
CA GLY A 33 4.44 2.50 -15.74
C GLY A 33 4.26 3.27 -14.43
N ASN A 34 3.73 4.48 -14.53
CA ASN A 34 3.34 5.29 -13.37
C ASN A 34 1.83 5.18 -13.16
N PHE A 35 1.40 5.06 -11.91
CA PHE A 35 0.01 4.82 -11.54
C PHE A 35 -0.39 5.70 -10.36
N ASN A 36 -1.67 6.06 -10.33
CA ASN A 36 -2.31 6.61 -9.14
C ASN A 36 -3.18 5.53 -8.52
N LEU A 37 -2.76 5.02 -7.35
CA LEU A 37 -3.47 3.97 -6.62
C LEU A 37 -4.51 4.59 -5.69
N GLY A 38 -5.78 4.30 -5.94
CA GLY A 38 -6.89 4.60 -5.06
C GLY A 38 -7.20 3.43 -4.13
N LEU A 39 -7.57 3.74 -2.90
CA LEU A 39 -8.01 2.78 -1.89
C LEU A 39 -9.40 3.16 -1.41
N ALA A 40 -10.34 2.22 -1.50
CA ALA A 40 -11.68 2.37 -0.97
C ALA A 40 -11.89 1.38 0.17
N LEU A 41 -12.10 1.90 1.40
CA LEU A 41 -12.36 1.06 2.57
C LEU A 41 -13.58 0.16 2.30
N GLN A 42 -13.40 -1.13 2.54
CA GLN A 42 -14.46 -2.12 2.42
C GLN A 42 -14.97 -2.50 3.81
N PRO A 43 -16.29 -2.65 3.99
CA PRO A 43 -16.84 -3.28 5.18
C PRO A 43 -16.23 -4.68 5.34
N SER A 44 -15.67 -4.94 6.52
CA SER A 44 -15.16 -6.26 6.89
C SER A 44 -15.72 -6.64 8.26
N SER A 45 -15.82 -7.94 8.54
CA SER A 45 -16.30 -8.40 9.85
C SER A 45 -15.31 -9.44 10.40
N PRO A 46 -14.73 -9.21 11.59
CA PRO A 46 -14.82 -7.99 12.41
C PRO A 46 -13.94 -6.84 11.86
N GLN A 47 -14.50 -5.64 11.70
CA GLN A 47 -13.76 -4.42 11.36
C GLN A 47 -12.97 -3.91 12.57
N CYS A 48 -11.82 -3.27 12.35
CA CYS A 48 -11.12 -2.53 13.41
C CYS A 48 -11.92 -1.32 13.89
N ARG A 49 -12.22 -1.30 15.19
CA ARG A 49 -13.02 -0.29 15.90
C ARG A 49 -12.34 0.15 17.18
N VAL A 50 -12.50 1.41 17.52
CA VAL A 50 -12.23 2.00 18.82
C VAL A 50 -13.34 1.55 19.77
N ILE A 51 -12.97 0.87 20.85
CA ILE A 51 -13.87 0.28 21.85
C ILE A 51 -13.85 1.03 23.19
N GLN A 52 -12.85 1.88 23.42
CA GLN A 52 -12.71 2.66 24.64
C GLN A 52 -12.18 4.07 24.35
N THR A 53 -12.60 5.06 25.12
CA THR A 53 -12.05 6.42 25.12
C THR A 53 -10.86 6.52 26.09
N LEU A 54 -10.06 7.60 25.98
CA LEU A 54 -8.89 7.82 26.83
C LEU A 54 -9.24 7.95 28.33
N ASP A 55 -10.44 8.43 28.66
CA ASP A 55 -10.99 8.53 30.01
C ASP A 55 -11.66 7.24 30.50
N GLY A 56 -11.56 6.16 29.73
CA GLY A 56 -11.99 4.81 30.11
C GLY A 56 -13.46 4.50 29.81
N GLY A 57 -14.20 5.43 29.19
CA GLY A 57 -15.57 5.23 28.75
C GLY A 57 -15.67 4.31 27.51
N PRO A 58 -16.85 3.72 27.24
CA PRO A 58 -17.06 2.93 26.03
C PRO A 58 -17.01 3.82 24.77
N ALA A 59 -16.52 3.25 23.66
CA ALA A 59 -16.55 3.87 22.34
C ALA A 59 -17.02 2.86 21.28
N ASP A 60 -17.45 3.38 20.13
CA ASP A 60 -17.69 2.59 18.92
C ASP A 60 -17.47 3.50 17.70
N GLY A 61 -16.24 3.49 17.19
CA GLY A 61 -15.85 4.29 16.02
C GLY A 61 -14.85 3.53 15.16
N ASP A 62 -14.93 3.70 13.84
CA ASP A 62 -14.01 3.03 12.93
C ASP A 62 -12.58 3.56 13.10
N VAL A 63 -11.61 2.65 13.12
CA VAL A 63 -10.17 2.99 13.15
C VAL A 63 -9.68 3.49 11.79
N ALA A 64 -10.37 3.10 10.72
CA ALA A 64 -9.97 3.41 9.35
C ALA A 64 -10.48 4.77 8.87
N ALA A 65 -9.60 5.46 8.15
CA ALA A 65 -9.96 6.54 7.24
C ALA A 65 -9.70 6.10 5.80
N THR A 66 -10.38 6.72 4.84
CA THR A 66 -10.06 6.55 3.42
C THR A 66 -8.66 7.10 3.14
N PRO A 67 -7.71 6.26 2.68
CA PRO A 67 -6.37 6.73 2.36
C PRO A 67 -6.41 7.71 1.18
N SER A 68 -5.49 8.66 1.15
CA SER A 68 -5.27 9.47 -0.04
C SER A 68 -4.73 8.60 -1.18
N THR A 69 -5.05 8.99 -2.41
CA THR A 69 -4.46 8.40 -3.61
C THR A 69 -2.94 8.46 -3.53
N GLN A 70 -2.27 7.36 -3.88
CA GLN A 70 -0.82 7.24 -3.86
C GLN A 70 -0.27 7.22 -5.28
N ALA A 71 0.63 8.15 -5.61
CA ALA A 71 1.42 8.06 -6.83
C ALA A 71 2.50 6.98 -6.65
N VAL A 72 2.56 6.04 -7.59
CA VAL A 72 3.50 4.92 -7.56
C VAL A 72 4.10 4.69 -8.93
N THR A 73 5.27 4.07 -8.96
CA THR A 73 5.86 3.52 -10.17
C THR A 73 5.88 2.00 -10.03
N LEU A 74 5.24 1.32 -10.97
CA LEU A 74 5.45 -0.12 -11.12
C LEU A 74 6.72 -0.33 -11.93
N CYS A 75 7.60 -1.16 -11.41
CA CYS A 75 8.82 -1.57 -12.10
C CYS A 75 8.78 -3.07 -12.34
N SER A 76 9.53 -3.52 -13.34
CA SER A 76 9.69 -4.93 -13.66
C SER A 76 11.14 -5.27 -13.95
N GLY A 77 11.51 -6.50 -13.68
CA GLY A 77 12.81 -7.04 -14.03
C GLY A 77 12.82 -8.56 -13.89
N PRO A 78 13.97 -9.20 -14.17
CA PRO A 78 14.17 -10.60 -13.87
C PRO A 78 14.36 -10.79 -12.36
N ASP A 79 13.71 -11.80 -11.79
CA ASP A 79 13.98 -12.29 -10.44
C ASP A 79 15.43 -12.81 -10.40
N PRO A 80 16.27 -12.33 -9.46
CA PRO A 80 17.66 -12.79 -9.34
C PRO A 80 17.80 -14.27 -8.99
N ALA A 81 16.74 -14.92 -8.48
CA ALA A 81 16.77 -16.33 -8.07
C ALA A 81 16.54 -17.31 -9.23
N ASP A 82 15.57 -17.04 -10.10
CA ASP A 82 15.15 -17.97 -11.17
C ASP A 82 15.00 -17.33 -12.56
N GLY A 83 15.20 -16.01 -12.67
CA GLY A 83 15.06 -15.25 -13.91
C GLY A 83 13.63 -14.98 -14.35
N GLY A 84 12.63 -15.37 -13.55
CA GLY A 84 11.22 -15.12 -13.82
C GLY A 84 10.84 -13.63 -13.73
N PRO A 85 9.66 -13.24 -14.22
CA PRO A 85 9.17 -11.87 -14.06
C PRO A 85 8.94 -11.52 -12.59
N ILE A 86 9.60 -10.48 -12.10
CA ILE A 86 9.30 -9.84 -10.81
C ILE A 86 8.74 -8.44 -11.06
N VAL A 87 7.75 -8.04 -10.26
CA VAL A 87 7.22 -6.68 -10.22
C VAL A 87 7.57 -6.01 -8.90
N TYR A 88 7.87 -4.73 -8.99
CA TYR A 88 8.12 -3.88 -7.84
C TYR A 88 7.09 -2.77 -7.76
N LEU A 89 6.64 -2.47 -6.55
CA LEU A 89 5.88 -1.28 -6.25
C LEU A 89 6.82 -0.26 -5.61
N ALA A 90 7.25 0.72 -6.40
CA ALA A 90 8.09 1.82 -5.93
C ALA A 90 7.22 3.01 -5.54
N VAL A 91 7.37 3.44 -4.29
CA VAL A 91 6.70 4.63 -3.75
C VAL A 91 7.78 5.56 -3.21
N GLN A 92 7.71 6.84 -3.55
CA GLN A 92 8.75 7.80 -3.20
C GLN A 92 8.95 7.83 -1.67
N ASN A 93 10.20 7.77 -1.23
CA ASN A 93 10.60 7.80 0.19
C ASN A 93 9.98 6.67 1.04
N ARG A 94 9.62 5.54 0.43
CA ARG A 94 9.15 4.35 1.14
C ARG A 94 9.94 3.11 0.74
N SER A 95 9.82 2.08 1.57
CA SER A 95 10.38 0.77 1.29
C SER A 95 9.80 0.20 0.00
N LEU A 96 10.69 -0.29 -0.86
CA LEU A 96 10.34 -1.01 -2.07
C LEU A 96 9.66 -2.33 -1.72
N ARG A 97 8.58 -2.65 -2.44
CA ARG A 97 7.90 -3.95 -2.32
C ARG A 97 8.10 -4.72 -3.60
N GLN A 98 8.29 -6.03 -3.49
CA GLN A 98 8.52 -6.90 -4.64
C GLN A 98 7.63 -8.13 -4.60
N SER A 99 7.30 -8.65 -5.77
CA SER A 99 6.48 -9.85 -5.91
C SER A 99 6.79 -10.54 -7.23
N PRO A 100 6.92 -11.87 -7.26
CA PRO A 100 6.84 -12.61 -8.52
C PRO A 100 5.55 -12.25 -9.24
N LEU A 101 5.63 -12.07 -10.56
CA LEU A 101 4.46 -11.82 -11.40
C LEU A 101 4.03 -13.11 -12.07
N ALA A 102 2.82 -13.57 -11.78
CA ALA A 102 2.26 -14.69 -12.52
C ALA A 102 1.91 -14.27 -13.97
N PRO A 103 1.92 -15.19 -14.96
CA PRO A 103 1.63 -14.85 -16.35
C PRO A 103 0.26 -14.19 -16.59
N ASP A 104 -0.70 -14.44 -15.71
CA ASP A 104 -2.04 -13.86 -15.71
C ASP A 104 -2.11 -12.46 -15.06
N GLY A 105 -0.97 -11.91 -14.65
CA GLY A 105 -0.84 -10.59 -14.04
C GLY A 105 -1.01 -10.58 -12.53
N ASN A 106 -1.22 -11.72 -11.88
CA ASN A 106 -1.38 -11.77 -10.43
C ASN A 106 -0.06 -11.47 -9.71
N PHE A 107 -0.16 -10.69 -8.63
CA PHE A 107 0.96 -10.35 -7.74
C PHE A 107 0.50 -10.32 -6.29
N THR A 108 1.44 -10.47 -5.36
CA THR A 108 1.24 -10.28 -3.92
C THR A 108 2.43 -9.60 -3.26
N PHE A 109 2.21 -8.42 -2.69
CA PHE A 109 3.19 -7.72 -1.85
C PHE A 109 2.85 -7.92 -0.38
N THR A 110 3.84 -8.25 0.44
CA THR A 110 3.68 -8.31 1.89
C THR A 110 4.74 -7.46 2.57
N THR A 111 4.31 -6.61 3.50
CA THR A 111 5.18 -5.76 4.31
C THR A 111 4.77 -5.83 5.77
N THR A 112 5.76 -5.88 6.66
CA THR A 112 5.54 -5.88 8.11
C THR A 112 6.17 -4.65 8.72
N SER A 113 5.41 -3.91 9.51
CA SER A 113 5.88 -2.80 10.33
C SER A 113 5.62 -3.15 11.79
N THR A 114 6.67 -3.13 12.61
CA THR A 114 6.58 -3.45 14.04
C THR A 114 6.67 -2.21 14.90
N ASN A 115 6.03 -2.24 16.06
CA ASN A 115 6.10 -1.18 17.07
C ASN A 115 5.67 0.20 16.51
N VAL A 116 4.57 0.22 15.75
CA VAL A 116 4.00 1.45 15.22
C VAL A 116 3.29 2.20 16.35
N THR A 117 3.82 3.37 16.71
CA THR A 117 3.31 4.23 17.78
C THR A 117 2.51 5.41 17.23
N GLY A 118 1.69 6.07 18.07
CA GLY A 118 0.90 7.24 17.68
C GLY A 118 -0.38 6.91 16.91
N THR A 119 -0.82 5.65 16.95
CA THR A 119 -2.09 5.21 16.36
C THR A 119 -3.27 5.61 17.24
N VAL A 120 -4.49 5.60 16.67
CA VAL A 120 -5.74 5.86 17.41
C VAL A 120 -5.98 4.84 18.53
N CYS A 121 -5.35 3.66 18.45
CA CYS A 121 -5.45 2.62 19.47
C CYS A 121 -4.68 2.95 20.74
N ASN A 122 -3.85 4.00 20.72
CA ASN A 122 -3.06 4.50 21.86
C ASN A 122 -2.19 3.41 22.54
N CYS A 123 -1.81 2.41 21.77
CA CYS A 123 -0.85 1.38 22.14
C CYS A 123 0.05 1.10 20.93
N PRO A 124 1.26 0.56 21.14
CA PRO A 124 2.09 0.10 20.03
C PRO A 124 1.41 -1.06 19.29
N VAL A 125 1.37 -0.99 17.97
CA VAL A 125 0.77 -2.02 17.11
C VAL A 125 1.77 -2.53 16.09
N ASP A 126 1.66 -3.82 15.77
CA ASP A 126 2.32 -4.43 14.62
C ASP A 126 1.30 -4.51 13.47
N ILE A 127 1.74 -4.12 12.27
CA ILE A 127 0.93 -4.07 11.05
C ILE A 127 1.54 -5.01 10.02
N GLN A 128 0.77 -6.01 9.61
CA GLN A 128 1.08 -6.82 8.43
C GLN A 128 0.16 -6.37 7.29
N GLU A 129 0.77 -5.67 6.34
CA GLU A 129 0.10 -5.19 5.13
C GLU A 129 0.29 -6.20 4.01
N THR A 130 -0.81 -6.62 3.39
CA THR A 130 -0.82 -7.52 2.23
C THR A 130 -1.60 -6.88 1.10
N ILE A 131 -0.95 -6.68 -0.04
CA ILE A 131 -1.61 -6.28 -1.27
C ILE A 131 -1.63 -7.48 -2.21
N THR A 132 -2.82 -7.96 -2.54
CA THR A 132 -3.03 -8.96 -3.59
C THR A 132 -3.78 -8.31 -4.73
N GLY A 133 -3.27 -8.46 -5.95
CA GLY A 133 -3.89 -7.82 -7.10
C GLY A 133 -3.54 -8.47 -8.41
N VAL A 134 -4.09 -7.89 -9.47
CA VAL A 134 -3.91 -8.28 -10.86
C VAL A 134 -3.55 -7.05 -11.68
N LEU A 135 -2.55 -7.20 -12.53
CA LEU A 135 -2.24 -6.25 -13.59
C LEU A 135 -3.09 -6.59 -14.81
N ALA A 136 -3.74 -5.59 -15.41
CA ALA A 136 -4.42 -5.78 -16.69
C ALA A 136 -3.52 -5.31 -17.84
N PRO A 137 -3.32 -6.13 -18.89
CA PRO A 137 -2.50 -5.74 -20.02
C PRO A 137 -3.27 -4.77 -20.94
N ALA A 138 -2.56 -3.83 -21.56
CA ALA A 138 -3.13 -2.85 -22.49
C ALA A 138 -3.58 -3.47 -23.82
N THR A 139 -3.04 -4.63 -24.17
CA THR A 139 -3.47 -5.44 -25.30
C THR A 139 -3.64 -6.89 -24.83
N PRO A 140 -4.52 -7.69 -25.46
CA PRO A 140 -4.69 -9.10 -25.09
C PRO A 140 -3.35 -9.86 -25.11
N GLY A 141 -3.08 -10.64 -24.07
CA GLY A 141 -1.86 -11.44 -23.94
C GLY A 141 -1.48 -11.68 -22.48
N ALA A 142 -0.61 -12.66 -22.25
CA ALA A 142 0.02 -12.89 -20.96
C ALA A 142 1.25 -11.98 -20.82
N PHE A 143 1.58 -11.57 -19.59
CA PHE A 143 2.78 -10.77 -19.36
C PHE A 143 4.05 -11.60 -19.54
N GLN A 144 5.04 -11.01 -20.21
CA GLN A 144 6.37 -11.54 -20.42
C GLN A 144 7.39 -10.45 -20.18
N LEU A 145 8.58 -10.81 -19.69
CA LEU A 145 9.73 -9.91 -19.67
C LEU A 145 10.31 -9.77 -21.08
N GLY A 146 10.44 -8.53 -21.53
CA GLY A 146 11.21 -8.17 -22.70
C GLY A 146 12.72 -8.27 -22.43
N PRO A 147 13.55 -8.23 -23.49
CA PRO A 147 15.01 -8.25 -23.37
C PRO A 147 15.59 -7.08 -22.56
N ASP A 148 14.84 -5.99 -22.44
CA ASP A 148 15.15 -4.80 -21.66
C ASP A 148 14.68 -4.89 -20.19
N GLY A 149 14.05 -6.00 -19.79
CA GLY A 149 13.43 -6.19 -18.48
C GLY A 149 12.03 -5.58 -18.35
N GLY A 150 11.49 -4.97 -19.41
CA GLY A 150 10.16 -4.38 -19.42
C GLY A 150 9.06 -5.43 -19.53
N LEU A 151 7.87 -5.15 -18.99
CA LEU A 151 6.71 -6.01 -19.21
C LEU A 151 6.06 -5.76 -20.58
N THR A 152 5.85 -6.83 -21.32
CA THR A 152 5.05 -6.86 -22.55
C THR A 152 3.91 -7.87 -22.40
N PRO A 153 2.65 -7.53 -22.73
CA PRO A 153 2.17 -6.21 -23.10
C PRO A 153 2.36 -5.16 -22.00
N ALA A 154 2.27 -3.88 -22.34
CA ALA A 154 2.35 -2.82 -21.34
C ALA A 154 1.18 -2.92 -20.35
N VAL A 155 1.41 -2.55 -19.09
CA VAL A 155 0.37 -2.54 -18.06
C VAL A 155 -0.59 -1.37 -18.31
N ALA A 156 -1.90 -1.62 -18.32
CA ALA A 156 -2.93 -0.59 -18.47
C ALA A 156 -3.52 -0.14 -17.13
N SER A 157 -3.79 -1.11 -16.25
CA SER A 157 -4.40 -0.85 -14.96
C SER A 157 -3.98 -1.88 -13.91
N VAL A 158 -4.24 -1.52 -12.66
CA VAL A 158 -4.02 -2.32 -11.47
C VAL A 158 -5.34 -2.43 -10.75
N SER A 159 -5.69 -3.61 -10.27
CA SER A 159 -6.82 -3.80 -9.35
C SER A 159 -6.49 -4.86 -8.31
N GLY A 160 -7.17 -4.82 -7.17
CA GLY A 160 -6.95 -5.82 -6.13
C GLY A 160 -7.54 -5.42 -4.79
N ALA A 161 -6.93 -5.95 -3.74
CA ALA A 161 -7.23 -5.62 -2.36
C ALA A 161 -5.95 -5.35 -1.56
N LEU A 162 -6.06 -4.46 -0.59
CA LEU A 162 -5.08 -4.25 0.46
C LEU A 162 -5.72 -4.67 1.78
N VAL A 163 -5.01 -5.49 2.56
CA VAL A 163 -5.40 -5.88 3.91
C VAL A 163 -4.30 -5.48 4.87
N ASP A 164 -4.62 -4.61 5.82
CA ASP A 164 -3.79 -4.34 6.98
C ASP A 164 -4.31 -5.19 8.16
N ALA A 165 -3.53 -6.19 8.55
CA ALA A 165 -3.77 -6.95 9.77
C ALA A 165 -3.04 -6.28 10.93
N LEU A 166 -3.82 -5.77 11.90
CA LEU A 166 -3.31 -5.05 13.07
C LEU A 166 -3.33 -5.98 14.29
N SER A 167 -2.24 -5.97 15.04
CA SER A 167 -2.11 -6.70 16.30
C SER A 167 -1.38 -5.86 17.34
N VAL A 168 -1.59 -6.18 18.62
CA VAL A 168 -0.86 -5.51 19.71
C VAL A 168 0.59 -5.96 19.66
N THR A 169 1.53 -5.02 19.63
CA THR A 169 2.96 -5.35 19.72
C THR A 169 3.23 -6.12 21.01
N THR A 170 4.14 -7.09 20.97
CA THR A 170 4.49 -7.90 22.16
C THR A 170 4.89 -7.00 23.33
N GLY A 171 4.21 -7.16 24.48
CA GLY A 171 4.40 -6.34 25.68
C GLY A 171 3.58 -5.03 25.72
N GLY A 172 2.86 -4.70 24.65
CA GLY A 172 1.89 -3.61 24.61
C GLY A 172 0.64 -3.94 25.44
N THR A 173 0.09 -2.94 26.12
CA THR A 173 -1.11 -3.07 26.96
C THR A 173 -2.00 -1.83 26.84
N GLY A 174 -3.28 -1.93 27.21
CA GLY A 174 -4.18 -0.78 27.32
C GLY A 174 -4.67 -0.21 25.99
N CYS A 175 -4.80 -1.06 24.97
CA CYS A 175 -5.28 -0.63 23.65
C CYS A 175 -6.74 -0.18 23.69
N LEU A 176 -7.02 0.95 23.04
CA LEU A 176 -8.37 1.51 22.88
C LEU A 176 -9.16 0.87 21.74
N CYS A 177 -8.55 -0.05 20.97
CA CYS A 177 -9.15 -0.73 19.82
C CYS A 177 -9.40 -2.21 20.09
N ASN A 178 -10.29 -2.83 19.31
CA ASN A 178 -10.56 -4.28 19.30
C ASN A 178 -9.47 -5.09 18.57
N LEU A 179 -8.22 -5.05 19.05
CA LEU A 179 -7.11 -5.78 18.46
C LEU A 179 -7.06 -7.25 18.95
N PRO A 180 -6.66 -8.22 18.11
CA PRO A 180 -6.28 -8.08 16.71
C PRO A 180 -7.50 -7.91 15.77
N CYS A 181 -7.31 -7.19 14.67
CA CYS A 181 -8.36 -6.90 13.68
C CYS A 181 -7.77 -6.60 12.30
N ASN A 182 -8.63 -6.57 11.27
CA ASN A 182 -8.22 -6.27 9.90
C ASN A 182 -8.90 -5.00 9.37
N LEU A 183 -8.18 -4.27 8.53
CA LEU A 183 -8.71 -3.24 7.65
C LEU A 183 -8.55 -3.69 6.20
N THR A 184 -9.67 -3.80 5.49
CA THR A 184 -9.69 -4.24 4.09
C THR A 184 -10.05 -3.09 3.18
N TYR A 185 -9.28 -2.90 2.12
CA TYR A 185 -9.48 -1.87 1.12
C TYR A 185 -9.52 -2.50 -0.27
N GLN A 186 -10.43 -2.00 -1.11
CA GLN A 186 -10.38 -2.24 -2.53
C GLN A 186 -9.32 -1.33 -3.16
N LEU A 187 -8.41 -1.91 -3.91
CA LEU A 187 -7.35 -1.22 -4.63
C LEU A 187 -7.74 -1.07 -6.10
N THR A 188 -7.58 0.14 -6.63
CA THR A 188 -7.67 0.41 -8.07
C THR A 188 -6.55 1.35 -8.49
N GLY A 189 -6.05 1.20 -9.71
CA GLY A 189 -5.00 2.05 -10.26
C GLY A 189 -5.13 2.17 -11.76
N THR A 190 -5.05 3.40 -12.26
CA THR A 190 -4.97 3.68 -13.69
C THR A 190 -3.60 4.26 -14.03
N ARG A 191 -3.08 3.86 -15.18
CA ARG A 191 -1.83 4.40 -15.70
C ARG A 191 -1.98 5.90 -15.95
N GLN A 192 -0.95 6.66 -15.59
CA GLN A 192 -0.80 8.09 -15.89
C GLN A 192 -0.21 8.31 -17.29
#